data_AF-A0A7V4PBM9-F1
#
_entry.id   AF-A0A7V4PBM9-F1
#
_cell.length_a   1.000
_cell.length_b   1.000
_cell.length_c   1.000
_cell.angle_alpha   90.00
_cell.angle_beta   90.00
_cell.angle_gamma   90.00
#
_symmetry.space_group_name_H-M   'P 1'
#
loop_
_entity.id
_entity.type
_entity.pdbx_description
1 polymer ?
#
loop_
_entity_poly.entity_id
_entity_poly.type
_entity_poly.pdbx_seq_one_letter_code
_entity_poly.pdbx_strand_id
1 'polypeptide(L)'
;MMRKRLFGVLFALAMAAPGLAAAQDAGIDPSRLPGIVVDDTAAKRVGTWSPSRHTRPFVGDSYIYSAGGAGERVEFSVEIPEGGVYQVLASYTPGTNRSVNAVYEIPAADGVKTVVVNQQDRPRGPLCFQPLGEFTLEAGQVKITVSAEANKKGVVVADALQVMTPEAFAAYKEEFEKNSPKLLAALKVDPNQPAAKKAAEKKPEPPQEKPPVFARKAPARPHERLTSEQLDALMEQYVGGIHSAAIVDDEAFLRRVTLDLLGRQPTMEERAAFLEDAEAA
;
A
#
# COMPACT_ATOMS: atom_id res chain seq x y z
N MET A 1 13.55 -76.40 26.94
CA MET A 1 12.19 -75.80 26.89
C MET A 1 12.38 -74.30 26.67
N MET A 2 12.51 -73.69 25.48
CA MET A 2 11.69 -73.68 24.26
C MET A 2 10.20 -73.44 24.49
N ARG A 3 9.75 -72.20 24.28
CA ARG A 3 8.62 -71.85 23.39
C ARG A 3 8.50 -70.33 23.17
N LYS A 4 8.73 -69.94 21.91
CA LYS A 4 8.35 -68.68 21.27
C LYS A 4 6.84 -68.45 21.38
N ARG A 5 6.39 -67.20 21.53
CA ARG A 5 5.10 -66.75 20.96
C ARG A 5 5.22 -65.34 20.37
N LEU A 6 5.12 -65.34 19.06
CA LEU A 6 4.89 -64.24 18.13
C LEU A 6 3.46 -63.72 18.34
N PHE A 7 3.27 -62.42 18.53
CA PHE A 7 1.98 -61.77 18.28
C PHE A 7 2.26 -60.45 17.58
N GLY A 8 2.01 -60.45 16.27
CA GLY A 8 1.86 -59.23 15.51
C GLY A 8 0.52 -58.59 15.86
N VAL A 9 0.53 -57.30 16.14
CA VAL A 9 -0.65 -56.44 16.07
C VAL A 9 -0.23 -55.22 15.25
N LEU A 10 -0.78 -55.18 14.05
CA LEU A 10 -0.70 -54.08 13.11
C LEU A 10 -1.50 -52.91 13.70
N PHE A 11 -0.84 -51.88 14.23
CA PHE A 11 -1.50 -50.63 14.61
C PHE A 11 -1.31 -49.62 13.47
N ALA A 12 -2.23 -49.68 12.51
CA ALA A 12 -2.44 -48.61 11.56
C ALA A 12 -3.53 -47.69 12.12
N LEU A 13 -3.18 -46.47 12.56
CA LEU A 13 -4.14 -45.37 12.56
C LEU A 13 -3.48 -43.99 12.59
N ALA A 14 -3.74 -43.26 11.50
CA ALA A 14 -3.87 -41.81 11.40
C ALA A 14 -2.67 -40.94 11.80
N MET A 15 -1.76 -40.77 10.83
CA MET A 15 -1.11 -39.46 10.62
C MET A 15 -2.20 -38.42 10.36
N ALA A 16 -2.56 -37.66 11.39
CA ALA A 16 -3.26 -36.40 11.23
C ALA A 16 -2.26 -35.40 10.62
N ALA A 17 -2.13 -35.43 9.30
CA ALA A 17 -1.55 -34.32 8.57
C ALA A 17 -2.41 -33.09 8.89
N PRO A 18 -1.87 -31.99 9.45
CA PRO A 18 -2.60 -30.74 9.46
C PRO A 18 -2.88 -30.41 8.00
N GLY A 19 -4.17 -30.30 7.68
CA GLY A 19 -4.63 -29.95 6.35
C GLY A 19 -3.84 -28.74 5.89
N LEU A 20 -3.24 -28.87 4.70
CA LEU A 20 -2.66 -27.75 3.97
C LEU A 20 -3.83 -26.82 3.57
N ALA A 21 -4.36 -26.10 4.56
CA ALA A 21 -5.24 -24.97 4.36
C ALA A 21 -4.43 -23.92 3.60
N ALA A 22 -4.76 -23.75 2.32
CA ALA A 22 -4.42 -22.63 1.44
C ALA A 22 -3.29 -21.69 1.94
N ALA A 23 -2.04 -22.16 1.97
CA ALA A 23 -0.88 -21.31 2.24
C ALA A 23 -0.46 -20.61 0.93
N GLN A 24 -1.27 -19.67 0.44
CA GLN A 24 -0.93 -18.91 -0.79
C GLN A 24 -1.11 -17.39 -0.68
N ASP A 25 -1.35 -16.80 0.50
CA ASP A 25 -1.76 -15.37 0.55
C ASP A 25 -1.20 -14.50 1.71
N ALA A 26 -0.19 -14.96 2.45
CA ALA A 26 0.46 -14.12 3.49
C ALA A 26 1.59 -13.27 2.88
N GLY A 27 1.78 -12.03 3.37
CA GLY A 27 2.99 -11.26 3.04
C GLY A 27 4.25 -11.87 3.66
N ILE A 28 5.39 -11.21 3.49
CA ILE A 28 6.66 -11.68 4.04
C ILE A 28 6.64 -11.47 5.56
N ASP A 29 6.75 -12.55 6.32
CA ASP A 29 6.82 -12.48 7.77
C ASP A 29 8.10 -11.74 8.22
N PRO A 30 7.99 -10.58 8.88
CA PRO A 30 9.15 -9.77 9.28
C PRO A 30 10.06 -10.50 10.27
N SER A 31 9.54 -11.43 11.08
CA SER A 31 10.33 -12.20 12.04
C SER A 31 11.29 -13.21 11.38
N ARG A 32 11.08 -13.49 10.09
CA ARG A 32 11.91 -14.42 9.30
C ARG A 32 12.98 -13.70 8.48
N LEU A 33 13.04 -12.38 8.55
CA LEU A 33 14.03 -11.55 7.88
C LEU A 33 15.23 -11.31 8.81
N PRO A 34 16.47 -11.29 8.27
CA PRO A 34 17.65 -11.01 9.07
C PRO A 34 17.72 -9.52 9.47
N GLY A 35 18.46 -9.22 10.53
CA GLY A 35 18.64 -7.86 11.03
C GLY A 35 17.40 -7.31 11.74
N ILE A 36 17.34 -5.98 11.83
CA ILE A 36 16.25 -5.26 12.48
C ILE A 36 15.24 -4.89 11.39
N VAL A 37 13.99 -5.34 11.53
CA VAL A 37 12.91 -5.04 10.58
C VAL A 37 11.80 -4.25 11.27
N VAL A 38 11.40 -3.14 10.67
CA VAL A 38 10.28 -2.30 11.12
C VAL A 38 9.25 -2.20 10.00
N ASP A 39 8.09 -2.80 10.21
CA ASP A 39 6.95 -2.82 9.30
C ASP A 39 6.11 -1.53 9.38
N ASP A 40 5.32 -1.21 8.35
CA ASP A 40 4.48 0.00 8.32
C ASP A 40 3.42 0.05 9.43
N THR A 41 3.05 -1.10 9.99
CA THR A 41 2.14 -1.20 11.14
C THR A 41 2.76 -0.64 12.43
N ALA A 42 4.09 -0.64 12.54
CA ALA A 42 4.84 -0.06 13.66
C ALA A 42 5.30 1.40 13.39
N ALA A 43 5.06 1.92 12.19
CA ALA A 43 5.51 3.24 11.77
C ALA A 43 4.48 4.34 12.09
N LYS A 44 4.97 5.54 12.41
CA LYS A 44 4.12 6.72 12.62
C LYS A 44 3.86 7.42 11.29
N ARG A 45 2.59 7.70 10.99
CA ARG A 45 2.16 8.33 9.73
C ARG A 45 1.77 9.78 9.97
N VAL A 46 2.15 10.66 9.06
CA VAL A 46 1.74 12.06 9.00
C VAL A 46 1.17 12.33 7.61
N GLY A 47 -0.05 12.87 7.56
CA GLY A 47 -0.79 13.05 6.31
C GLY A 47 -1.64 11.84 5.92
N THR A 48 -2.00 11.75 4.64
CA THR A 48 -2.96 10.75 4.15
C THR A 48 -2.25 9.52 3.59
N TRP A 49 -2.17 8.45 4.38
CA TRP A 49 -1.56 7.18 3.96
C TRP A 49 -2.58 6.06 3.97
N SER A 50 -2.83 5.47 2.82
CA SER A 50 -3.82 4.41 2.63
C SER A 50 -3.16 3.03 2.54
N PRO A 51 -3.68 2.00 3.23
CA PRO A 51 -3.15 0.64 3.12
C PRO A 51 -3.56 -0.02 1.80
N SER A 52 -2.76 -0.95 1.31
CA SER A 52 -3.06 -1.78 0.15
C SER A 52 -2.34 -3.13 0.22
N ARG A 53 -2.95 -4.14 -0.38
CA ARG A 53 -2.39 -5.49 -0.57
C ARG A 53 -2.31 -5.87 -2.05
N HIS A 54 -2.52 -4.89 -2.94
CA HIS A 54 -2.77 -5.15 -4.36
C HIS A 54 -1.54 -5.67 -5.09
N THR A 55 -0.37 -5.05 -4.87
CA THR A 55 0.88 -5.44 -5.53
C THR A 55 1.74 -6.21 -4.54
N ARG A 56 2.21 -7.40 -4.92
CA ARG A 56 3.12 -8.22 -4.12
C ARG A 56 4.53 -8.23 -4.74
N PRO A 57 5.57 -8.59 -3.97
CA PRO A 57 5.57 -8.90 -2.54
C PRO A 57 5.60 -7.64 -1.66
N PHE A 58 5.17 -7.80 -0.40
CA PHE A 58 5.22 -6.80 0.68
C PHE A 58 5.53 -7.50 2.00
N VAL A 59 5.99 -6.75 3.00
CA VAL A 59 6.27 -7.24 4.35
C VAL A 59 5.00 -7.18 5.20
N GLY A 60 4.85 -8.11 6.14
CA GLY A 60 3.68 -8.14 7.02
C GLY A 60 2.37 -8.39 6.26
N ASP A 61 1.34 -7.62 6.61
CA ASP A 61 -0.02 -7.81 6.12
C ASP A 61 -0.41 -6.94 4.92
N SER A 62 0.29 -5.83 4.71
CA SER A 62 0.02 -4.83 3.66
C SER A 62 1.22 -3.91 3.46
N TYR A 63 1.09 -2.92 2.59
CA TYR A 63 1.93 -1.73 2.55
C TYR A 63 1.03 -0.49 2.56
N ILE A 64 1.58 0.68 2.85
CA ILE A 64 0.87 1.96 2.73
C ILE A 64 1.36 2.78 1.54
N TYR A 65 0.50 3.65 1.05
CA TYR A 65 0.85 4.59 -0.01
C TYR A 65 0.22 5.95 0.20
N SER A 66 0.85 6.98 -0.37
CA SER A 66 0.27 8.31 -0.50
C SER A 66 0.42 8.90 -1.90
N ALA A 67 -0.57 9.69 -2.32
CA ALA A 67 -0.49 10.56 -3.50
C ALA A 67 0.44 11.76 -3.31
N GLY A 68 0.93 12.02 -2.08
CA GLY A 68 1.78 13.14 -1.75
C GLY A 68 1.00 14.39 -1.32
N GLY A 69 1.72 15.34 -0.75
CA GLY A 69 1.16 16.56 -0.18
C GLY A 69 2.14 17.17 0.82
N ALA A 70 1.90 18.41 1.22
CA ALA A 70 2.75 19.12 2.16
C ALA A 70 2.85 18.37 3.50
N GLY A 71 4.07 18.05 3.92
CA GLY A 71 4.35 17.37 5.19
C GLY A 71 3.99 15.88 5.24
N GLU A 72 3.59 15.26 4.12
CA GLU A 72 3.25 13.85 4.11
C GLU A 72 4.47 12.96 4.25
N ARG A 73 4.54 12.22 5.35
CA ARG A 73 5.69 11.37 5.67
C ARG A 73 5.32 10.19 6.58
N VAL A 74 6.16 9.16 6.55
CA VAL A 74 6.11 8.01 7.45
C VAL A 74 7.44 7.92 8.18
N GLU A 75 7.38 7.83 9.51
CA GLU A 75 8.51 7.78 10.42
C GLU A 75 8.64 6.36 10.99
N PHE A 76 9.72 5.68 10.65
CA PHE A 76 10.10 4.37 11.18
C PHE A 76 11.09 4.56 12.32
N SER A 77 10.72 4.11 13.52
CA SER A 77 11.62 4.15 14.69
C SER A 77 12.35 2.83 14.81
N VAL A 78 13.67 2.86 14.64
CA VAL A 78 14.56 1.69 14.66
C VAL A 78 15.42 1.77 15.91
N GLU A 79 15.46 0.69 16.70
CA GLU A 79 16.34 0.58 17.86
C GLU A 79 17.69 -0.01 17.44
N ILE A 80 18.75 0.80 17.47
CA ILE A 80 20.11 0.39 17.10
C ILE A 80 20.84 -0.10 18.35
N PRO A 81 21.21 -1.39 18.46
CA PRO A 81 21.79 -1.94 19.67
C PRO A 81 23.18 -1.36 19.98
N GLU A 82 24.00 -1.16 18.95
CA GLU A 82 25.35 -0.64 19.06
C GLU A 82 25.62 0.35 17.92
N GLY A 83 26.29 1.45 18.22
CA GLY A 83 26.64 2.45 17.21
C GLY A 83 27.67 1.89 16.23
N GLY A 84 27.49 2.16 14.94
CA GLY A 84 28.35 1.58 13.89
C GLY A 84 27.83 1.84 12.49
N VAL A 85 28.46 1.21 11.50
CA VAL A 85 28.03 1.27 10.10
C VAL A 85 26.94 0.24 9.87
N TYR A 86 25.82 0.67 9.29
CA TYR A 86 24.68 -0.17 8.95
C TYR A 86 24.27 0.04 7.50
N GLN A 87 23.96 -1.05 6.81
CA GLN A 87 23.21 -1.02 5.56
C GLN A 87 21.73 -0.81 5.90
N VAL A 88 21.15 0.27 5.37
CA VAL A 88 19.70 0.54 5.46
C VAL A 88 19.05 0.13 4.14
N LEU A 89 17.94 -0.59 4.23
CA LEU A 89 17.10 -0.98 3.11
C LEU A 89 15.66 -0.55 3.34
N ALA A 90 14.99 -0.15 2.26
CA ALA A 90 13.56 0.13 2.26
C ALA A 90 12.82 -0.85 1.37
N SER A 91 11.75 -1.44 1.89
CA SER A 91 10.83 -2.26 1.10
C SER A 91 9.81 -1.39 0.40
N TYR A 92 9.51 -1.70 -0.86
CA TYR A 92 8.38 -1.15 -1.59
C TYR A 92 7.96 -2.05 -2.76
N THR A 93 6.74 -1.85 -3.25
CA THR A 93 6.23 -2.54 -4.44
C THR A 93 6.44 -1.68 -5.69
N PRO A 94 7.16 -2.17 -6.72
CA PRO A 94 7.40 -1.40 -7.93
C PRO A 94 6.14 -1.27 -8.79
N GLY A 95 6.08 -0.23 -9.62
CA GLY A 95 5.00 -0.07 -10.60
C GLY A 95 5.04 1.27 -11.33
N THR A 96 4.45 1.33 -12.52
CA THR A 96 4.45 2.55 -13.37
C THR A 96 3.68 3.72 -12.75
N ASN A 97 2.78 3.44 -11.80
CA ASN A 97 2.06 4.45 -11.02
C ASN A 97 2.77 4.82 -9.69
N ARG A 98 4.06 4.53 -9.56
CA ARG A 98 4.87 4.90 -8.39
C ARG A 98 5.66 6.18 -8.64
N SER A 99 5.97 6.87 -7.56
CA SER A 99 6.80 8.07 -7.59
C SER A 99 8.23 7.75 -8.02
N VAL A 100 8.81 8.66 -8.80
CA VAL A 100 10.26 8.67 -9.07
C VAL A 100 11.03 9.47 -8.01
N ASN A 101 10.32 10.15 -7.09
CA ASN A 101 10.85 11.10 -6.11
C ASN A 101 10.46 10.72 -4.67
N ALA A 102 10.47 9.43 -4.33
CA ALA A 102 10.29 9.03 -2.92
C ALA A 102 11.57 9.40 -2.14
N VAL A 103 11.45 10.27 -1.15
CA VAL A 103 12.60 10.82 -0.42
C VAL A 103 12.74 10.09 0.90
N TYR A 104 13.90 9.48 1.15
CA TYR A 104 14.26 8.88 2.43
C TYR A 104 15.25 9.77 3.17
N GLU A 105 14.98 10.04 4.44
CA GLU A 105 15.84 10.82 5.33
C GLU A 105 16.35 9.90 6.44
N ILE A 106 17.66 9.73 6.50
CA ILE A 106 18.37 8.84 7.43
C ILE A 106 19.24 9.72 8.33
N PRO A 107 18.90 9.89 9.62
CA PRO A 107 19.80 10.50 10.59
C PRO A 107 21.03 9.62 10.78
N ALA A 108 22.19 10.13 10.37
CA ALA A 108 23.49 9.50 10.59
C ALA A 108 24.35 10.36 11.51
N ALA A 109 25.45 9.79 12.01
CA ALA A 109 26.37 10.47 12.94
C ALA A 109 26.98 11.76 12.36
N ASP A 110 27.11 11.87 11.03
CA ASP A 110 27.63 13.04 10.32
C ASP A 110 26.52 13.93 9.72
N GLY A 111 25.29 13.76 10.19
CA GLY A 111 24.12 14.54 9.80
C GLY A 111 23.06 13.73 9.07
N VAL A 112 21.94 14.39 8.72
CA VAL A 112 20.85 13.74 7.99
C VAL A 112 21.26 13.50 6.54
N LYS A 113 21.17 12.25 6.09
CA LYS A 113 21.37 11.85 4.70
C LYS A 113 20.04 11.73 3.99
N THR A 114 19.98 12.27 2.77
CA THR A 114 18.79 12.20 1.93
C THR A 114 19.05 11.28 0.73
N VAL A 115 18.18 10.30 0.52
CA VAL A 115 18.22 9.37 -0.61
C VAL A 115 16.92 9.48 -1.39
N VAL A 116 17.00 9.81 -2.67
CA VAL A 116 15.84 9.84 -3.57
C VAL A 116 15.75 8.52 -4.32
N VAL A 117 14.60 7.85 -4.24
CA VAL A 117 14.38 6.53 -4.82
C VAL A 117 13.30 6.60 -5.91
N ASN A 118 13.63 6.03 -7.06
CA ASN A 118 12.64 5.72 -8.09
C ASN A 118 11.90 4.42 -7.74
N GLN A 119 10.68 4.55 -7.23
CA GLN A 119 9.86 3.38 -6.87
C GLN A 119 9.18 2.72 -8.06
N GLN A 120 9.36 3.21 -9.29
CA GLN A 120 8.93 2.46 -10.47
C GLN A 120 9.88 1.29 -10.75
N ASP A 121 11.15 1.46 -10.40
CA ASP A 121 12.17 0.45 -10.59
C ASP A 121 12.03 -0.64 -9.53
N ARG A 122 12.26 -1.88 -9.96
CA ARG A 122 12.28 -3.00 -9.03
C ARG A 122 13.41 -2.82 -8.00
N PRO A 123 13.14 -3.08 -6.70
CA PRO A 123 14.17 -3.11 -5.68
C PRO A 123 15.35 -4.01 -6.06
N ARG A 124 16.58 -3.53 -5.82
CA ARG A 124 17.83 -4.21 -6.23
C ARG A 124 18.40 -5.18 -5.18
N GLY A 125 17.84 -5.20 -3.98
CA GLY A 125 18.24 -6.10 -2.91
C GLY A 125 17.41 -7.39 -2.90
N PRO A 126 17.63 -8.25 -1.88
CA PRO A 126 16.81 -9.43 -1.68
C PRO A 126 15.32 -9.10 -1.55
N LEU A 127 14.46 -9.96 -2.11
CA LEU A 127 13.00 -9.83 -2.08
C LEU A 127 12.49 -8.50 -2.68
N CYS A 128 11.88 -7.65 -1.86
CA CYS A 128 11.35 -6.31 -2.20
C CYS A 128 12.15 -5.17 -1.57
N PHE A 129 13.36 -5.45 -1.06
CA PHE A 129 14.17 -4.44 -0.38
C PHE A 129 15.13 -3.72 -1.34
N GLN A 130 15.08 -2.39 -1.31
CA GLN A 130 16.00 -1.52 -2.03
C GLN A 130 17.07 -1.00 -1.06
N PRO A 131 18.36 -1.30 -1.30
CA PRO A 131 19.44 -0.70 -0.53
C PRO A 131 19.44 0.83 -0.70
N LEU A 132 19.37 1.55 0.41
CA LEU A 132 19.48 3.02 0.43
C LEU A 132 20.94 3.47 0.56
N GLY A 133 21.75 2.68 1.27
CA GLY A 133 23.17 2.92 1.46
C GLY A 133 23.66 2.42 2.81
N GLU A 134 24.96 2.59 3.02
CA GLU A 134 25.61 2.36 4.31
C GLU A 134 25.71 3.69 5.06
N PHE A 135 25.30 3.69 6.32
CA PHE A 135 25.24 4.89 7.17
C PHE A 135 25.83 4.58 8.54
N THR A 136 26.56 5.55 9.11
CA THR A 136 27.03 5.43 10.51
C THR A 136 25.87 5.86 11.42
N LEU A 137 25.28 4.92 12.14
CA LEU A 137 24.15 5.15 13.05
C LEU A 137 24.64 5.12 14.50
N GLU A 138 24.08 5.99 15.34
CA GLU A 138 24.33 5.97 16.78
C GLU A 138 23.48 4.89 17.46
N ALA A 139 23.93 4.42 18.63
CA ALA A 139 23.15 3.48 19.44
C ALA A 139 21.88 4.14 19.99
N GLY A 140 20.83 3.35 20.20
CA GLY A 140 19.53 3.79 20.66
C GLY A 140 18.53 4.00 19.51
N GLN A 141 17.51 4.81 19.78
CA GLN A 141 16.42 5.02 18.82
C GLN A 141 16.79 5.99 17.70
N VAL A 142 16.80 5.49 16.46
CA VAL A 142 16.99 6.26 15.23
C VAL A 142 15.68 6.32 14.45
N LYS A 143 15.29 7.52 14.00
CA LYS A 143 14.06 7.73 13.24
C LYS A 143 14.37 7.95 11.77
N ILE A 144 14.09 6.95 10.94
CA ILE A 144 14.24 7.03 9.49
C ILE A 144 12.89 7.42 8.88
N THR A 145 12.89 8.41 8.00
CA THR A 145 11.65 8.96 7.43
C THR A 145 11.58 8.69 5.93
N VAL A 146 10.40 8.35 5.43
CA VAL A 146 10.07 8.41 4.00
C VAL A 146 9.05 9.52 3.78
N SER A 147 9.36 10.45 2.89
CA SER A 147 8.54 11.61 2.56
C SER A 147 7.94 11.48 1.17
N ALA A 148 6.65 11.81 1.09
CA ALA A 148 5.88 11.91 -0.14
C ALA A 148 5.68 13.37 -0.60
N GLU A 149 6.25 14.34 0.12
CA GLU A 149 6.08 15.76 -0.17
C GLU A 149 6.63 16.17 -1.54
N ALA A 150 7.76 15.59 -1.95
CA ALA A 150 8.36 15.85 -3.26
C ALA A 150 7.67 15.09 -4.41
N ASN A 151 6.61 14.34 -4.12
CA ASN A 151 5.90 13.58 -5.14
C ASN A 151 5.21 14.51 -6.14
N LYS A 152 5.42 14.24 -7.44
CA LYS A 152 4.81 15.00 -8.54
C LYS A 152 3.74 14.20 -9.29
N LYS A 153 3.87 12.86 -9.28
CA LYS A 153 3.01 11.96 -10.07
C LYS A 153 3.02 10.56 -9.45
N GLY A 154 1.86 9.91 -9.49
CA GLY A 154 1.68 8.56 -8.95
C GLY A 154 1.66 8.61 -7.43
N VAL A 155 2.12 7.53 -6.79
CA VAL A 155 2.11 7.40 -5.33
C VAL A 155 3.48 7.02 -4.78
N VAL A 156 3.81 7.50 -3.59
CA VAL A 156 4.93 6.97 -2.78
C VAL A 156 4.40 5.82 -1.93
N VAL A 157 5.09 4.69 -1.95
CA VAL A 157 4.81 3.51 -1.14
C VAL A 157 5.80 3.46 0.02
N ALA A 158 5.31 3.07 1.19
CA ALA A 158 6.12 2.69 2.34
C ALA A 158 5.62 1.33 2.85
N ASP A 159 6.51 0.35 2.98
CA ASP A 159 6.17 -1.02 3.39
C ASP A 159 6.94 -1.39 4.65
N ALA A 160 8.26 -1.48 4.58
CA ALA A 160 9.10 -1.76 5.76
C ALA A 160 10.48 -1.16 5.61
N LEU A 161 11.19 -0.99 6.73
CA LEU A 161 12.63 -0.79 6.75
C LEU A 161 13.33 -2.03 7.30
N GLN A 162 14.52 -2.29 6.77
CA GLN A 162 15.42 -3.32 7.26
C GLN A 162 16.81 -2.72 7.47
N VAL A 163 17.39 -2.98 8.63
CA VAL A 163 18.70 -2.45 9.04
C VAL A 163 19.57 -3.61 9.51
N MET A 164 20.77 -3.72 8.98
CA MET A 164 21.75 -4.75 9.35
C MET A 164 23.17 -4.28 9.08
N THR A 165 24.17 -4.99 9.60
CA THR A 165 25.57 -4.64 9.29
C THR A 165 25.88 -4.92 7.81
N PRO A 166 26.86 -4.21 7.21
CA PRO A 166 27.27 -4.46 5.83
C PRO A 166 27.66 -5.92 5.56
N GLU A 167 28.30 -6.59 6.51
CA GLU A 167 28.70 -7.99 6.41
C GLU A 167 27.48 -8.92 6.40
N ALA A 168 26.51 -8.67 7.28
CA ALA A 168 25.25 -9.41 7.31
C ALA A 168 24.47 -9.22 6.01
N PHE A 169 24.46 -8.01 5.44
CA PHE A 169 23.82 -7.74 4.16
C PHE A 169 24.50 -8.46 3.00
N ALA A 170 25.84 -8.45 2.95
CA ALA A 170 26.60 -9.16 1.93
C ALA A 170 26.31 -10.67 1.96
N ALA A 171 26.33 -11.28 3.15
CA ALA A 171 26.00 -12.68 3.35
C ALA A 171 24.55 -13.00 2.94
N TYR A 172 23.60 -12.15 3.36
CA TYR A 172 22.19 -12.33 3.02
C TYR A 172 21.94 -12.23 1.51
N LYS A 173 22.58 -11.26 0.85
CA LYS A 173 22.51 -11.11 -0.60
C LYS A 173 23.09 -12.32 -1.32
N GLU A 174 24.24 -12.82 -0.91
CA GLU A 174 24.86 -14.01 -1.50
C GLU A 174 23.99 -15.25 -1.33
N GLU A 175 23.44 -15.48 -0.13
CA GLU A 175 22.51 -16.58 0.12
C GLU A 175 21.24 -16.44 -0.71
N PHE A 176 20.70 -15.24 -0.82
CA PHE A 176 19.52 -14.96 -1.64
C PHE A 176 19.79 -15.31 -3.10
N GLU A 177 20.89 -14.85 -3.69
CA GLU A 177 21.23 -15.15 -5.09
C GLU A 177 21.44 -16.65 -5.33
N LYS A 178 22.11 -17.36 -4.41
CA LYS A 178 22.31 -18.82 -4.49
C LYS A 178 21.00 -19.61 -4.42
N ASN A 179 20.07 -19.18 -3.57
CA ASN A 179 18.79 -19.85 -3.34
C ASN A 179 17.68 -19.37 -4.30
N SER A 180 17.93 -18.30 -5.05
CA SER A 180 16.95 -17.65 -5.94
C SER A 180 16.70 -18.28 -7.32
N PRO A 181 17.25 -19.42 -7.79
CA PRO A 181 16.83 -19.98 -9.09
C PRO A 181 15.31 -20.26 -9.19
N LYS A 182 14.64 -20.57 -8.06
CA LYS A 182 13.19 -20.78 -8.00
C LYS A 182 12.36 -19.49 -7.89
N LEU A 183 12.93 -18.41 -7.34
CA LEU A 183 12.27 -17.11 -7.23
C LEU A 183 12.51 -16.26 -8.49
N LEU A 184 13.70 -16.31 -9.09
CA LEU A 184 14.05 -15.61 -10.35
C LEU A 184 13.25 -16.12 -11.57
N ALA A 185 12.79 -17.37 -11.56
CA ALA A 185 11.89 -17.91 -12.58
C ALA A 185 10.50 -17.23 -12.57
N ALA A 186 10.03 -16.74 -11.40
CA ALA A 186 8.82 -15.92 -11.29
C ALA A 186 9.07 -14.43 -11.59
N LEU A 187 10.34 -14.02 -11.70
CA LEU A 187 10.78 -12.64 -11.87
C LEU A 187 11.09 -12.25 -13.32
N LYS A 188 10.84 -13.16 -14.28
CA LYS A 188 10.84 -12.87 -15.73
C LYS A 188 9.47 -12.46 -16.28
N VAL A 189 8.50 -12.14 -15.40
CA VAL A 189 7.23 -11.58 -15.85
C VAL A 189 7.37 -10.06 -15.86
N ASP A 190 7.45 -9.49 -17.06
CA ASP A 190 7.39 -8.06 -17.31
C ASP A 190 6.21 -7.43 -16.55
N PRO A 191 6.41 -6.34 -15.78
CA PRO A 191 5.30 -5.63 -15.13
C PRO A 191 4.35 -4.94 -16.11
N ASN A 192 4.60 -5.03 -17.43
CA ASN A 192 3.72 -4.54 -18.48
C ASN A 192 3.21 -5.62 -19.45
N GLN A 193 3.29 -6.90 -19.07
CA GLN A 193 2.68 -7.97 -19.84
C GLN A 193 1.35 -8.35 -19.18
N PRO A 194 0.19 -8.19 -19.85
CA PRO A 194 -1.06 -8.72 -19.31
C PRO A 194 -0.87 -10.23 -19.15
N ALA A 195 -1.08 -10.74 -17.93
CA ALA A 195 -0.89 -12.14 -17.59
C ALA A 195 -1.50 -13.02 -18.69
N ALA A 196 -0.64 -13.67 -19.47
CA ALA A 196 -1.06 -14.67 -20.42
C ALA A 196 -1.72 -15.77 -19.58
N LYS A 197 -3.04 -15.93 -19.74
CA LYS A 197 -3.81 -17.05 -19.21
C LYS A 197 -3.16 -18.34 -19.74
N LYS A 198 -2.25 -18.94 -18.97
CA LYS A 198 -1.91 -20.34 -19.17
C LYS A 198 -3.11 -21.15 -18.72
N ALA A 199 -3.82 -21.69 -19.70
CA ALA A 199 -4.83 -22.72 -19.50
C ALA A 199 -4.16 -23.89 -18.76
N ALA A 200 -4.43 -23.99 -17.45
CA ALA A 200 -4.22 -25.23 -16.74
C ALA A 200 -5.25 -26.23 -17.25
N GLU A 201 -4.79 -27.39 -17.70
CA GLU A 201 -5.63 -28.54 -18.02
C GLU A 201 -6.52 -28.85 -16.81
N LYS A 202 -7.83 -28.63 -16.97
CA LYS A 202 -8.84 -29.02 -16.00
C LYS A 202 -8.94 -30.54 -15.97
N LYS A 203 -8.63 -31.12 -14.82
CA LYS A 203 -9.16 -32.42 -14.39
C LYS A 203 -10.70 -32.37 -14.51
N PRO A 204 -11.38 -33.42 -15.01
CA PRO A 204 -12.77 -33.33 -15.43
C PRO A 204 -13.69 -32.93 -14.27
N GLU A 205 -14.35 -31.77 -14.43
CA GLU A 205 -15.45 -31.31 -13.59
C GLU A 205 -16.67 -32.24 -13.81
N PRO A 206 -17.47 -32.53 -12.75
CA PRO A 206 -18.74 -33.23 -12.92
C PRO A 206 -19.68 -32.46 -13.86
N PRO A 207 -20.66 -33.13 -14.51
CA PRO A 207 -21.39 -32.56 -15.64
C PRO A 207 -21.99 -31.21 -15.31
N GLN A 208 -21.55 -30.18 -16.03
CA GLN A 208 -22.12 -28.84 -15.94
C GLN A 208 -23.57 -28.91 -16.44
N GLU A 209 -24.51 -28.62 -15.55
CA GLU A 209 -25.89 -28.36 -15.90
C GLU A 209 -25.89 -27.15 -16.86
N LYS A 210 -26.35 -27.36 -18.10
CA LYS A 210 -26.36 -26.31 -19.11
C LYS A 210 -27.16 -25.12 -18.55
N PRO A 211 -26.59 -23.92 -18.42
CA PRO A 211 -27.36 -22.78 -17.98
C PRO A 211 -28.50 -22.57 -19.00
N PRO A 212 -29.74 -22.34 -18.53
CA PRO A 212 -30.85 -22.11 -19.44
C PRO A 212 -30.56 -20.90 -20.31
N VAL A 213 -30.99 -20.96 -21.57
CA VAL A 213 -30.90 -19.85 -22.51
C VAL A 213 -31.51 -18.62 -21.85
N PHE A 214 -30.75 -17.54 -21.76
CA PHE A 214 -31.16 -16.30 -21.10
C PHE A 214 -32.36 -15.70 -21.84
N ALA A 215 -33.56 -16.06 -21.39
CA ALA A 215 -34.78 -15.39 -21.78
C ALA A 215 -34.90 -14.11 -20.95
N ARG A 216 -34.93 -12.95 -21.62
CA ARG A 216 -35.22 -11.68 -20.95
C ARG A 216 -36.62 -11.79 -20.33
N LYS A 217 -36.70 -11.95 -19.02
CA LYS A 217 -37.95 -11.70 -18.29
C LYS A 217 -38.24 -10.21 -18.41
N ALA A 218 -39.36 -9.87 -19.04
CA ALA A 218 -39.91 -8.52 -18.94
C ALA A 218 -40.06 -8.15 -17.46
N PRO A 219 -39.79 -6.89 -17.07
CA PRO A 219 -39.87 -6.48 -15.68
C PRO A 219 -41.27 -6.81 -15.13
N ALA A 220 -41.31 -7.57 -14.03
CA ALA A 220 -42.56 -8.07 -13.45
C ALA A 220 -43.38 -6.96 -12.78
N ARG A 221 -42.85 -5.73 -12.69
CA ARG A 221 -43.55 -4.56 -12.22
C ARG A 221 -43.21 -3.39 -13.14
N PRO A 222 -44.18 -2.62 -13.64
CA PRO A 222 -43.88 -1.32 -14.18
C PRO A 222 -43.23 -0.53 -13.04
N HIS A 223 -41.96 -0.13 -13.20
CA HIS A 223 -41.44 0.96 -12.40
C HIS A 223 -42.24 2.18 -12.83
N GLU A 224 -43.21 2.57 -12.01
CA GLU A 224 -43.94 3.80 -12.21
C GLU A 224 -42.87 4.90 -12.27
N ARG A 225 -42.76 5.56 -13.42
CA ARG A 225 -41.84 6.69 -13.54
C ARG A 225 -42.35 7.73 -12.57
N LEU A 226 -41.62 7.94 -11.48
CA LEU A 226 -41.88 9.04 -10.57
C LEU A 226 -41.98 10.31 -11.41
N THR A 227 -43.08 11.03 -11.27
CA THR A 227 -43.17 12.37 -11.82
C THR A 227 -42.17 13.27 -11.10
N SER A 228 -41.77 14.39 -11.71
CA SER A 228 -40.87 15.35 -11.07
C SER A 228 -41.35 15.75 -9.68
N GLU A 229 -42.66 15.97 -9.52
CA GLU A 229 -43.26 16.33 -8.22
C GLU A 229 -43.13 15.21 -7.17
N GLN A 230 -43.25 13.95 -7.56
CA GLN A 230 -43.09 12.82 -6.64
C GLN A 230 -41.62 12.62 -6.24
N LEU A 231 -40.70 12.91 -7.16
CA LEU A 231 -39.27 12.89 -6.88
C LEU A 231 -38.88 14.01 -5.92
N ASP A 232 -39.39 15.22 -6.13
CA ASP A 232 -39.14 16.38 -5.27
C ASP A 232 -39.67 16.14 -3.85
N ALA A 233 -40.88 15.57 -3.70
CA ALA A 233 -41.43 15.21 -2.40
C ALA A 233 -40.59 14.15 -1.66
N LEU A 234 -40.02 13.17 -2.38
CA LEU A 234 -39.11 12.17 -1.82
C LEU A 234 -37.77 12.79 -1.41
N MET A 235 -37.25 13.72 -2.20
CA MET A 235 -36.04 14.46 -1.87
C MET A 235 -36.22 15.29 -0.60
N GLU A 236 -37.37 15.95 -0.44
CA GLU A 236 -37.69 16.72 0.77
C GLU A 236 -37.83 15.81 2.01
N GLN A 237 -38.46 14.65 1.85
CA GLN A 237 -38.64 13.66 2.93
C GLN A 237 -37.32 13.02 3.40
N TYR A 238 -36.40 12.70 2.50
CA TYR A 238 -35.19 11.92 2.83
C TYR A 238 -33.91 12.76 2.99
N VAL A 239 -33.84 13.93 2.35
CA VAL A 239 -32.65 14.79 2.34
C VAL A 239 -32.85 16.05 3.21
N GLY A 240 -34.08 16.31 3.68
CA GLY A 240 -34.37 17.42 4.61
C GLY A 240 -34.48 18.79 3.95
N GLY A 241 -34.69 18.82 2.63
CA GLY A 241 -34.77 20.04 1.83
C GLY A 241 -33.40 20.62 1.50
N ILE A 242 -33.31 21.36 0.38
CA ILE A 242 -32.13 22.16 0.08
C ILE A 242 -32.18 23.36 1.02
N HIS A 243 -31.42 23.31 2.11
CA HIS A 243 -31.19 24.50 2.92
C HIS A 243 -30.47 25.52 2.05
N SER A 244 -31.15 26.59 1.68
CA SER A 244 -30.50 27.80 1.21
C SER A 244 -29.50 28.19 2.30
N ALA A 245 -28.22 28.26 1.95
CA ALA A 245 -27.22 28.77 2.88
C ALA A 245 -27.72 30.13 3.41
N ALA A 246 -27.60 30.35 4.73
CA ALA A 246 -27.94 31.64 5.33
C ALA A 246 -27.27 32.75 4.52
N ILE A 247 -27.96 33.90 4.37
CA ILE A 247 -27.37 35.09 3.75
C ILE A 247 -26.09 35.39 4.51
N VAL A 248 -24.96 35.09 3.89
CA VAL A 248 -23.63 35.34 4.45
C VAL A 248 -23.23 36.75 4.06
N ASP A 249 -22.44 37.43 4.90
CA ASP A 249 -21.85 38.71 4.52
C ASP A 249 -21.04 38.60 3.21
N ASP A 250 -20.88 39.72 2.52
CA ASP A 250 -20.23 39.77 1.21
C ASP A 250 -18.79 39.21 1.27
N GLU A 251 -18.11 39.33 2.42
CA GLU A 251 -16.79 38.79 2.66
C GLU A 251 -16.77 37.25 2.62
N ALA A 252 -17.69 36.60 3.30
CA ALA A 252 -17.81 35.16 3.31
C ALA A 252 -18.36 34.63 1.98
N PHE A 253 -19.24 35.38 1.30
CA PHE A 253 -19.71 35.07 -0.05
C PHE A 253 -18.55 35.03 -1.05
N LEU A 254 -17.71 36.07 -1.09
CA LEU A 254 -16.55 36.14 -1.97
C LEU A 254 -15.55 35.01 -1.72
N ARG A 255 -15.25 34.70 -0.47
CA ARG A 255 -14.35 33.60 -0.11
C ARG A 255 -14.86 32.27 -0.63
N ARG A 256 -16.16 32.02 -0.51
CA ARG A 256 -16.79 30.77 -0.95
C ARG A 256 -16.82 30.65 -2.47
N VAL A 257 -17.24 31.71 -3.17
CA VAL A 257 -17.30 31.73 -4.63
C VAL A 257 -15.91 31.62 -5.26
N THR A 258 -14.91 32.29 -4.69
CA THR A 258 -13.53 32.24 -5.20
C THR A 258 -12.90 30.86 -4.97
N LEU A 259 -13.17 30.22 -3.83
CA LEU A 259 -12.73 28.86 -3.58
C LEU A 259 -13.39 27.85 -4.55
N ASP A 260 -14.70 27.96 -4.76
CA ASP A 260 -15.46 27.05 -5.62
C ASP A 260 -15.11 27.23 -7.12
N LEU A 261 -14.81 28.45 -7.57
CA LEU A 261 -14.51 28.73 -8.98
C LEU A 261 -13.02 28.67 -9.34
N LEU A 262 -12.12 29.11 -8.44
CA LEU A 262 -10.69 29.26 -8.73
C LEU A 262 -9.80 28.30 -7.93
N GLY A 263 -10.34 27.58 -6.95
CA GLY A 263 -9.57 26.65 -6.11
C GLY A 263 -8.53 27.34 -5.22
N ARG A 264 -8.60 28.67 -5.05
CA ARG A 264 -7.70 29.46 -4.20
C ARG A 264 -8.47 30.49 -3.39
N GLN A 265 -7.94 30.87 -2.23
CA GLN A 265 -8.47 31.99 -1.48
C GLN A 265 -8.09 33.33 -2.15
N PRO A 266 -8.99 34.33 -2.17
CA PRO A 266 -8.68 35.63 -2.75
C PRO A 266 -7.64 36.36 -1.91
N THR A 267 -6.74 37.09 -2.56
CA THR A 267 -5.71 37.89 -1.88
C THR A 267 -6.33 39.09 -1.16
N MET A 268 -5.61 39.71 -0.23
CA MET A 268 -6.12 40.88 0.51
C MET A 268 -6.41 42.07 -0.40
N GLU A 269 -5.64 42.22 -1.49
CA GLU A 269 -5.84 43.27 -2.49
C GLU A 269 -7.10 43.03 -3.33
N GLU A 270 -7.33 41.79 -3.79
CA GLU A 270 -8.56 41.40 -4.52
C GLU A 270 -9.81 41.62 -3.67
N ARG A 271 -9.72 41.34 -2.35
CA ARG A 271 -10.80 41.57 -1.40
C ARG A 271 -11.08 43.06 -1.18
N ALA A 272 -10.05 43.88 -1.07
CA ALA A 272 -10.20 45.32 -0.89
C ALA A 272 -10.81 45.97 -2.14
N ALA A 273 -10.34 45.58 -3.33
CA ALA A 273 -10.87 46.09 -4.59
C ALA A 273 -12.35 45.78 -4.79
N PHE A 274 -12.82 44.59 -4.40
CA PHE A 274 -14.25 44.26 -4.48
C PHE A 274 -15.11 45.05 -3.49
N LEU A 275 -14.62 45.27 -2.26
CA LEU A 275 -15.36 46.05 -1.25
C LEU A 275 -15.44 47.54 -1.59
N GLU A 276 -14.50 48.05 -2.39
CA GLU A 276 -14.50 49.43 -2.89
C GLU A 276 -15.43 49.64 -4.09
N ASP A 277 -15.83 48.57 -4.79
CA ASP A 277 -16.71 48.62 -5.97
C ASP A 277 -18.19 48.67 -5.54
N ALA A 278 -18.57 49.76 -4.84
CA ALA A 278 -19.91 49.99 -4.33
C ALA A 278 -20.95 50.38 -5.42
N GLU A 279 -20.60 50.35 -6.71
CA GLU A 279 -21.48 50.75 -7.82
C GLU A 279 -22.02 49.59 -8.67
N ALA A 280 -21.74 48.33 -8.35
CA ALA A 280 -22.32 47.18 -9.06
C ALA A 280 -23.60 46.66 -8.36
N ALA A 281 -24.61 47.53 -8.22
CA ALA A 281 -25.98 47.14 -7.84
C ALA A 281 -26.96 47.41 -8.99
#